data_AF-A0A1G1YZA4-F1
#
_entry.id   AF-A0A1G1YZA4-F1
#
_cell.length_a   1.000
_cell.length_b   1.000
_cell.length_c   1.000
_cell.angle_alpha   90.00
_cell.angle_beta   90.00
_cell.angle_gamma   90.00
#
_symmetry.space_group_name_H-M   'P 1'
#
loop_
_entity.id
_entity.type
_entity.pdbx_description
1 polymer ?
#
loop_
_entity_poly.entity_id
_entity_poly.type
_entity_poly.pdbx_seq_one_letter_code
_entity_poly.pdbx_strand_id
1 'polypeptide(L)'
;MLRGKDVADPFAGNHDLLNWSKANNCKKIIGFDCDKNYVDDDKVFYNDSINSPKDYKFVCTNPPYLHKNKAPKEVKEKFFFEKNFNFEDFYN
;
A
#
# COMPACT_ATOMS: atom_id res chain seq x y z
N MET A 1 -16.74 8.27 -3.62
CA MET A 1 -17.42 8.15 -2.32
C MET A 1 -17.08 6.82 -1.64
N LEU A 2 -16.78 6.87 -0.34
CA LEU A 2 -16.44 5.70 0.51
C LEU A 2 -17.61 5.14 1.33
N ARG A 3 -18.72 5.88 1.41
CA ARG A 3 -19.87 5.53 2.26
C ARG A 3 -20.37 4.12 1.97
N GLY A 4 -20.51 3.31 3.02
CA GLY A 4 -21.04 1.94 2.95
C GLY A 4 -20.09 0.89 2.35
N LYS A 5 -18.84 1.24 2.03
CA LYS A 5 -17.87 0.31 1.43
C LYS A 5 -17.09 -0.48 2.47
N ASP A 6 -16.65 -1.67 2.10
CA ASP A 6 -15.63 -2.43 2.82
C ASP A 6 -14.26 -2.00 2.27
N VAL A 7 -13.55 -1.15 3.00
CA VAL A 7 -12.29 -0.54 2.56
C VAL A 7 -11.10 -1.36 3.03
N ALA A 8 -10.14 -1.57 2.15
CA ALA A 8 -8.85 -2.18 2.46
C ALA A 8 -7.69 -1.22 2.13
N ASP A 9 -6.70 -1.15 3.01
CA ASP A 9 -5.40 -0.52 2.73
C ASP A 9 -4.28 -1.58 2.78
N PRO A 10 -3.75 -2.05 1.64
CA PRO A 10 -2.67 -3.03 1.60
C PRO A 10 -1.31 -2.52 2.11
N PHE A 11 -1.18 -1.22 2.38
CA PHE A 11 0.05 -0.54 2.82
C PHE A 11 -0.28 0.43 3.96
N ALA A 12 -0.94 -0.09 4.99
CA ALA A 12 -1.69 0.70 5.96
C ALA A 12 -0.85 1.65 6.83
N GLY A 13 0.44 1.35 7.01
CA GLY A 13 1.34 2.16 7.83
C GLY A 13 0.70 2.55 9.16
N ASN A 14 0.72 3.84 9.49
CA ASN A 14 0.24 4.36 10.77
C ASN A 14 -1.29 4.64 10.85
N HIS A 15 -2.09 3.96 10.02
CA HIS A 15 -3.56 3.98 10.02
C HIS A 15 -4.22 5.28 9.50
N ASP A 16 -3.48 6.26 8.99
CA ASP A 16 -4.03 7.57 8.60
C ASP A 16 -5.19 7.45 7.59
N LEU A 17 -4.99 6.66 6.52
CA LEU A 17 -6.04 6.44 5.51
C LEU A 17 -7.18 5.56 5.99
N LEU A 18 -6.92 4.61 6.89
CA LEU A 18 -7.97 3.80 7.52
C LEU A 18 -8.87 4.66 8.41
N ASN A 19 -8.27 5.54 9.22
CA ASN A 19 -8.97 6.49 10.07
C ASN A 19 -9.77 7.50 9.23
N TRP A 20 -9.17 8.04 8.18
CA TRP A 20 -9.87 8.89 7.22
C TRP A 20 -11.04 8.16 6.56
N SER A 21 -10.85 6.90 6.16
CA SER A 21 -11.90 6.09 5.54
C SER A 21 -13.07 5.85 6.49
N LYS A 22 -12.77 5.59 7.77
CA LYS A 22 -13.77 5.42 8.82
C LYS A 22 -14.58 6.69 9.05
N ALA A 23 -13.92 7.86 9.12
CA ALA A 23 -14.57 9.16 9.24
C ALA A 23 -15.50 9.47 8.05
N ASN A 24 -15.24 8.86 6.88
CA ASN A 24 -16.06 8.98 5.68
C ASN A 24 -17.21 7.94 5.60
N ASN A 25 -17.62 7.36 6.73
CA ASN A 25 -18.76 6.45 6.87
C ASN A 25 -18.64 5.17 6.03
N CYS A 26 -17.44 4.61 5.88
CA CYS A 26 -17.30 3.26 5.34
C CYS A 26 -17.91 2.21 6.30
N LYS A 27 -18.27 1.05 5.75
CA LYS A 27 -18.87 -0.06 6.51
C LYS A 27 -17.83 -0.79 7.34
N LYS A 28 -16.69 -1.10 6.72
CA LYS A 28 -15.54 -1.79 7.33
C LYS A 28 -14.23 -1.18 6.87
N ILE A 29 -13.21 -1.32 7.69
CA ILE A 29 -11.82 -1.01 7.38
C ILE A 29 -10.98 -2.25 7.70
N ILE A 30 -9.98 -2.53 6.88
CA ILE A 30 -8.92 -3.50 7.16
C ILE A 30 -7.63 -2.99 6.53
N GLY A 31 -6.52 -3.16 7.22
CA GLY A 31 -5.21 -2.78 6.75
C GLY A 31 -4.25 -3.95 6.77
N PHE A 32 -3.20 -3.81 5.97
CA PHE A 32 -2.10 -4.73 5.94
C PHE A 32 -0.79 -3.96 5.88
N ASP A 33 0.24 -4.46 6.54
CA ASP A 33 1.60 -3.94 6.41
C ASP A 33 2.63 -5.07 6.52
N CYS A 34 3.76 -4.90 5.84
CA CYS A 34 4.88 -5.84 5.90
C CYS A 34 5.88 -5.48 7.02
N ASP A 35 5.84 -4.26 7.54
CA ASP A 35 6.57 -3.87 8.73
C ASP A 35 5.72 -4.13 9.98
N LYS A 36 6.22 -5.02 10.85
CA LYS A 36 5.57 -5.42 12.10
C LYS A 36 5.37 -4.25 13.08
N ASN A 37 6.12 -3.16 12.93
CA ASN A 37 5.94 -1.97 13.76
C ASN A 37 4.57 -1.29 13.56
N TYR A 38 3.93 -1.53 12.40
CA TYR A 38 2.61 -0.98 12.06
C TYR A 38 1.46 -1.98 12.25
N VAL A 39 1.77 -3.21 12.68
CA VAL A 39 0.76 -4.26 12.89
C VAL A 39 0.19 -4.14 14.31
N ASP A 40 -1.14 -4.04 14.41
CA ASP A 40 -1.85 -3.93 15.69
C ASP A 40 -2.74 -5.15 16.00
N ASP A 41 -2.82 -6.12 15.09
CA ASP A 41 -3.65 -7.33 15.16
C ASP A 41 -5.16 -7.07 15.41
N ASP A 42 -5.63 -5.84 15.17
CA ASP A 42 -7.05 -5.43 15.23
C ASP A 42 -7.52 -4.89 13.87
N LYS A 43 -6.85 -3.84 13.40
CA LYS A 43 -7.17 -3.16 12.14
C LYS A 43 -6.11 -3.42 11.08
N VAL A 44 -4.84 -3.54 11.46
CA VAL A 44 -3.72 -3.79 10.58
C VAL A 44 -3.07 -5.12 10.92
N PHE A 45 -3.01 -5.98 9.90
CA PHE A 45 -2.47 -7.33 10.01
C PHE A 45 -1.17 -7.45 9.22
N TYR A 46 -0.26 -8.31 9.69
CA TYR A 46 0.96 -8.60 8.94
C TYR A 46 0.66 -9.26 7.59
N ASN A 47 1.06 -8.63 6.49
CA ASN A 47 1.01 -9.21 5.14
C ASN A 47 1.92 -8.46 4.17
N ASP A 48 2.74 -9.21 3.43
CA ASP A 48 3.45 -8.67 2.26
C ASP A 48 2.47 -8.60 1.08
N SER A 49 1.81 -7.45 0.92
CA SER A 49 0.76 -7.26 -0.08
C SER A 49 1.26 -7.25 -1.53
N ILE A 50 2.58 -7.15 -1.77
CA ILE A 50 3.15 -7.26 -3.12
C ILE A 50 3.26 -8.73 -3.52
N ASN A 51 3.83 -9.56 -2.63
CA ASN A 51 4.10 -10.97 -2.93
C ASN A 51 2.93 -11.90 -2.55
N SER A 52 2.05 -11.47 -1.65
CA SER A 52 0.87 -12.20 -1.18
C SER A 52 -0.36 -11.27 -1.13
N PRO A 53 -0.87 -10.84 -2.30
CA PRO A 53 -2.07 -10.02 -2.36
C PRO A 53 -3.28 -10.79 -1.80
N LYS A 54 -4.22 -10.06 -1.20
CA LYS A 54 -5.52 -10.57 -0.76
C LYS A 54 -6.63 -10.12 -1.71
N ASP A 55 -7.82 -10.69 -1.56
CA ASP A 55 -9.01 -10.19 -2.26
C ASP A 55 -9.51 -8.91 -1.60
N TYR A 56 -9.38 -7.78 -2.30
CA TYR A 56 -9.80 -6.46 -1.83
C TYR A 56 -11.08 -6.00 -2.56
N LYS A 57 -12.12 -5.62 -1.80
CA LYS A 57 -13.37 -5.10 -2.40
C LYS A 57 -13.27 -3.64 -2.83
N PHE A 58 -12.66 -2.80 -2.01
CA PHE A 58 -12.42 -1.39 -2.32
C PHE A 58 -11.10 -0.96 -1.70
N VAL A 59 -10.15 -0.52 -2.53
CA VAL A 59 -8.82 -0.12 -2.06
C VAL A 59 -8.78 1.39 -1.85
N CYS A 60 -8.32 1.80 -0.67
CA CYS A 60 -7.97 3.17 -0.36
C CYS A 60 -6.58 3.13 0.30
N THR A 61 -5.55 3.53 -0.44
CA THR A 61 -4.17 3.28 -0.05
C THR A 61 -3.24 4.37 -0.55
N ASN A 62 -2.10 4.50 0.13
CA ASN A 62 -0.97 5.30 -0.31
C ASN A 62 0.23 4.36 -0.44
N PRO A 63 0.41 3.71 -1.61
CA PRO A 63 1.40 2.67 -1.76
C PRO A 63 2.82 3.22 -1.58
N PRO A 64 3.78 2.38 -1.15
CA PRO A 64 5.15 2.82 -0.97
C PRO A 64 5.75 3.29 -2.30
N TYR A 65 6.20 4.55 -2.33
CA TYR A 65 6.93 5.09 -3.48
C TYR A 65 8.40 4.72 -3.36
N LEU A 66 8.89 3.91 -4.29
CA LEU A 66 10.32 3.65 -4.38
C LEU A 66 11.00 4.88 -4.99
N HIS A 67 11.73 5.66 -4.18
CA HIS A 67 12.59 6.71 -4.73
C HIS A 67 13.75 6.05 -5.49
N LYS A 68 13.64 5.95 -6.83
CA LYS A 68 14.70 5.48 -7.74
C LYS A 68 16.06 6.10 -7.43
N ASN A 69 16.09 7.35 -6.96
CA ASN A 69 17.33 8.05 -6.61
C ASN A 69 18.01 7.52 -5.34
N LYS A 70 17.25 7.05 -4.34
CA LYS A 70 17.76 6.55 -3.05
C LYS A 70 17.98 5.03 -3.03
N ALA A 71 17.44 4.31 -4.01
CA ALA A 71 17.65 2.87 -4.12
C ALA A 71 19.14 2.53 -4.38
N PRO A 72 19.68 1.44 -3.81
CA PRO A 72 21.02 0.95 -4.16
C PRO A 72 21.15 0.68 -5.66
N LYS A 73 22.37 0.81 -6.21
CA LYS A 73 22.64 0.58 -7.65
C LYS A 73 22.08 -0.77 -8.13
N GLU A 74 22.23 -1.83 -7.35
CA GLU A 74 21.69 -3.16 -7.63
C GLU A 74 20.15 -3.19 -7.77
N VAL A 75 19.45 -2.43 -6.94
CA VAL A 75 17.99 -2.30 -7.01
C VAL A 75 17.61 -1.48 -8.24
N LYS A 76 18.37 -0.44 -8.57
CA LYS A 76 18.11 0.36 -9.76
C LYS A 76 18.28 -0.43 -11.05
N GLU A 77 19.34 -1.21 -11.14
CA GLU A 77 19.62 -2.04 -12.32
C GLU A 77 18.57 -3.15 -12.48
N LYS A 78 18.09 -3.76 -11.39
CA LYS A 78 17.06 -4.81 -11.46
C LYS A 78 15.67 -4.29 -11.83
N PHE A 79 15.28 -3.13 -11.30
CA PHE A 79 13.89 -2.67 -11.37
C PHE A 79 13.67 -1.46 -12.29
N PHE A 80 14.70 -0.64 -12.54
CA PHE A 80 14.56 0.64 -13.24
C PHE A 80 15.45 0.81 -14.47
N PHE A 81 16.25 -0.18 -14.87
CA PHE A 81 17.05 -0.09 -16.09
C PHE A 81 16.91 -1.36 -16.94
N GLU A 82 16.57 -1.15 -18.21
CA GLU A 82 16.80 -2.03 -19.37
C GLU A 82 15.91 -3.26 -19.67
N LYS A 83 15.00 -3.75 -18.80
CA LYS A 83 14.07 -4.84 -19.20
C LYS A 83 12.59 -4.71 -18.84
N ASN A 84 12.25 -3.93 -17.82
CA ASN A 84 10.85 -3.76 -17.36
C ASN A 84 10.32 -2.33 -17.61
N PHE A 85 10.98 -1.57 -18.49
CA PHE A 85 10.78 -0.14 -18.70
C PHE A 85 9.64 0.16 -19.71
N ASN A 86 8.49 -0.49 -19.54
CA ASN A 86 7.27 -0.21 -20.32
C ASN A 86 6.27 0.66 -19.53
N PHE A 87 6.76 1.46 -18.59
CA PHE A 87 5.91 2.30 -17.74
C PHE A 87 6.39 3.75 -17.78
N GLU A 88 5.43 4.66 -17.90
CA GLU A 88 5.65 6.10 -17.85
C GLU A 88 5.87 6.51 -16.39
N ASP A 89 7.06 7.05 -16.09
CA ASP A 89 7.41 7.53 -14.75
C ASP A 89 6.97 8.98 -14.61
N PHE A 90 5.96 9.22 -13.76
CA PHE A 90 5.40 10.55 -13.50
C PHE A 90 6.25 11.41 -12.54
N TYR A 91 7.35 10.87 -12.00
CA TYR A 91 8.20 11.54 -11.00
C TYR A 91 9.54 12.06 -11.56
N ASN A 92 9.62 12.27 -12.88
CA ASN A 92 10.78 12.87 -13.54
C ASN A 92 10.90 14.38 -13.29
#